data_AF-A0AA38S3U9-F1
#
_entry.id   AF-A0AA38S3U9-F1
#
_cell.length_a   1.000
_cell.length_b   1.000
_cell.length_c   1.000
_cell.angle_alpha   90.00
_cell.angle_beta   90.00
_cell.angle_gamma   90.00
#
_symmetry.space_group_name_H-M   'P 1'
#
loop_
_entity.id
_entity.type
_entity.pdbx_description
1 polymer ?
#
loop_
_entity_poly.entity_id
_entity_poly.type
_entity_poly.pdbx_seq_one_letter_code
_entity_poly.pdbx_strand_id
1 'polypeptide(L)'
;MIFTQSLATFAGAALLALAPVASAFTVACTYQEYRCGYSLVSLNGYNTTELTAATNSTNIIPPLTDIQLLQVLYRCQDVAGTIVGNSFCIAGCISMGDNTQDDQCAL
;
A
#
# COMPACT_ATOMS: atom_id res chain seq x y z
N MET A 1 -23.06 13.51 -48.22
CA MET A 1 -22.41 12.26 -47.76
C MET A 1 -21.66 12.59 -46.47
N ILE A 2 -22.26 12.34 -45.30
CA ILE A 2 -21.63 12.61 -44.00
C ILE A 2 -22.05 11.51 -43.01
N PHE A 3 -21.04 10.72 -42.63
CA PHE A 3 -20.81 10.03 -41.35
C PHE A 3 -21.60 8.76 -40.99
N THR A 4 -21.03 7.63 -41.42
CA THR A 4 -20.80 6.45 -40.59
C THR A 4 -19.86 6.79 -39.42
N GLN A 5 -20.24 6.42 -38.18
CA GLN A 5 -19.38 5.97 -37.06
C GLN A 5 -20.09 6.19 -35.70
N SER A 6 -20.78 5.18 -35.18
CA SER A 6 -21.24 5.20 -33.79
C SER A 6 -21.58 3.80 -33.25
N LEU A 7 -20.64 2.85 -33.30
CA LEU A 7 -20.83 1.54 -32.66
C LEU A 7 -19.58 0.98 -31.93
N ALA A 8 -18.48 1.73 -31.84
CA ALA A 8 -17.20 1.20 -31.35
C ALA A 8 -16.71 1.79 -30.00
N THR A 9 -17.60 2.33 -29.16
CA THR A 9 -17.20 3.09 -27.95
C THR A 9 -17.78 2.58 -26.63
N PHE A 10 -18.23 1.32 -26.56
CA PHE A 10 -18.77 0.75 -25.30
C PHE A 10 -17.95 -0.41 -24.70
N ALA A 11 -16.80 -0.78 -25.27
CA ALA A 11 -16.01 -1.91 -24.76
C ALA A 11 -14.77 -1.52 -23.91
N GLY A 12 -14.41 -0.23 -23.83
CA GLY A 12 -13.15 0.21 -23.19
C GLY A 12 -13.24 0.47 -21.68
N ALA A 13 -14.42 0.70 -21.13
CA ALA A 13 -14.57 1.15 -19.73
C ALA A 13 -14.70 0.00 -18.72
N ALA A 14 -14.95 -1.24 -19.17
CA ALA A 14 -15.18 -2.38 -18.27
C ALA A 14 -13.89 -3.08 -17.80
N LEU A 15 -12.74 -2.83 -18.44
CA LEU A 15 -11.48 -3.52 -18.15
C LEU A 15 -10.64 -2.86 -17.03
N LEU A 16 -10.92 -1.61 -16.64
CA LEU A 16 -10.27 -0.98 -15.47
C LEU A 16 -10.85 -1.47 -14.13
N ALA A 17 -12.03 -2.10 -14.14
CA ALA A 17 -12.65 -2.63 -12.92
C ALA A 17 -12.01 -3.94 -12.42
N LEU A 18 -11.10 -4.55 -13.21
CA LEU A 18 -10.36 -5.76 -12.83
C LEU A 18 -8.93 -5.46 -12.35
N ALA A 19 -8.56 -4.20 -12.16
CA ALA A 19 -7.31 -3.90 -11.46
C ALA A 19 -7.42 -4.49 -10.04
N PRO A 20 -6.45 -5.29 -9.57
CA PRO A 20 -6.44 -5.77 -8.19
C PRO A 20 -6.42 -4.54 -7.28
N VAL A 21 -7.52 -4.32 -6.58
CA VAL A 21 -7.62 -3.24 -5.59
C VAL A 21 -6.87 -3.70 -4.36
N ALA A 22 -5.96 -2.86 -3.88
CA ALA A 22 -5.25 -3.14 -2.65
C ALA A 22 -6.24 -3.34 -1.50
N SER A 23 -6.14 -4.47 -0.82
CA SER A 23 -7.04 -4.85 0.27
C SER A 23 -6.62 -4.18 1.57
N ALA A 24 -7.63 -3.70 2.30
CA ALA A 24 -7.40 -3.13 3.62
C ALA A 24 -6.80 -4.17 4.59
N PHE A 25 -5.91 -3.73 5.47
CA PHE A 25 -5.09 -4.59 6.33
C PHE A 25 -5.27 -4.18 7.80
N THR A 26 -5.73 -5.11 8.61
CA THR A 26 -6.15 -4.84 9.99
C THR A 26 -5.21 -5.43 11.04
N VAL A 27 -4.17 -6.16 10.62
CA VAL A 27 -3.25 -6.88 11.52
C VAL A 27 -1.84 -6.43 11.21
N ALA A 28 -1.12 -5.78 12.13
CA ALA A 28 0.24 -5.28 11.88
C ALA A 28 1.22 -6.37 11.36
N CYS A 29 2.17 -5.94 10.53
CA CYS A 29 3.30 -6.76 10.13
C CYS A 29 4.24 -7.01 11.31
N THR A 30 4.61 -8.26 11.59
CA THR A 30 5.60 -8.55 12.63
C THR A 30 7.04 -8.52 12.08
N TYR A 31 7.96 -7.99 12.88
CA TYR A 31 9.39 -7.91 12.53
C TYR A 31 9.96 -9.32 12.31
N GLN A 32 10.64 -9.54 11.18
CA GLN A 32 11.17 -10.83 10.70
C GLN A 32 10.21 -11.85 10.08
N GLU A 33 8.90 -11.57 9.97
CA GLU A 33 8.12 -12.26 8.96
C GLU A 33 8.67 -11.83 7.61
N TYR A 34 9.41 -12.73 6.96
CA TYR A 34 10.10 -12.45 5.71
C TYR A 34 9.15 -11.71 4.77
N ARG A 35 9.42 -10.41 4.60
CA ARG A 35 8.89 -9.55 3.55
C ARG A 35 7.43 -9.12 3.76
N CYS A 36 7.14 -8.27 4.73
CA CYS A 36 5.81 -7.67 4.74
C CYS A 36 5.56 -6.86 3.46
N GLY A 37 6.55 -6.13 2.93
CA GLY A 37 6.47 -5.51 1.61
C GLY A 37 6.11 -6.49 0.48
N TYR A 38 6.74 -7.67 0.42
CA TYR A 38 6.38 -8.69 -0.58
C TYR A 38 4.98 -9.27 -0.35
N SER A 39 4.58 -9.56 0.89
CA SER A 39 3.25 -10.04 1.23
C SER A 39 2.18 -9.01 0.89
N LEU A 40 2.44 -7.73 1.13
CA LEU A 40 1.55 -6.64 0.75
C LEU A 40 1.34 -6.60 -0.76
N VAL A 41 2.40 -6.80 -1.55
CA VAL A 41 2.27 -6.86 -3.02
C VAL A 41 1.62 -8.14 -3.50
N SER A 42 2.04 -9.30 -2.98
CA SER A 42 1.63 -10.62 -3.48
C SER A 42 0.29 -11.11 -2.97
N LEU A 43 -0.13 -10.69 -1.76
CA LEU A 43 -1.34 -11.16 -1.09
C LEU A 43 -2.38 -10.06 -0.91
N ASN A 44 -1.95 -8.81 -0.71
CA ASN A 44 -2.86 -7.69 -0.45
C ASN A 44 -3.03 -6.76 -1.65
N GLY A 45 -2.42 -7.03 -2.80
CA GLY A 45 -2.65 -6.30 -4.04
C GLY A 45 -2.05 -4.89 -4.08
N TYR A 46 -1.15 -4.55 -3.17
CA TYR A 46 -0.39 -3.30 -3.22
C TYR A 46 0.58 -3.29 -4.39
N ASN A 47 0.87 -2.12 -4.96
CA ASN A 47 1.94 -1.96 -5.93
C ASN A 47 3.13 -1.18 -5.34
N THR A 48 4.30 -1.29 -5.98
CA THR A 48 5.52 -0.62 -5.49
C THR A 48 5.38 0.90 -5.45
N THR A 49 4.60 1.51 -6.34
CA THR A 49 4.38 2.96 -6.34
C THR A 49 3.60 3.43 -5.12
N GLU A 50 2.58 2.70 -4.70
CA GLU A 50 1.80 2.95 -3.48
C GLU A 50 2.69 2.81 -2.24
N LEU A 51 3.51 1.75 -2.19
CA LEU A 51 4.44 1.53 -1.09
C LEU A 51 5.52 2.63 -1.02
N THR A 52 6.06 3.05 -2.16
CA THR A 52 7.02 4.16 -2.24
C THR A 52 6.39 5.47 -1.77
N ALA A 53 5.18 5.79 -2.25
CA ALA A 53 4.49 7.01 -1.85
C ALA A 53 4.23 7.04 -0.33
N ALA A 54 3.77 5.92 0.23
CA ALA A 54 3.51 5.79 1.65
C ALA A 54 4.78 5.85 2.51
N THR A 55 5.86 5.24 2.05
CA THR A 55 7.17 5.31 2.72
C THR A 55 7.70 6.75 2.70
N ASN A 56 7.58 7.44 1.57
CA ASN A 56 8.05 8.83 1.42
C ASN A 56 7.24 9.83 2.25
N SER A 57 5.99 9.53 2.60
CA SER A 57 5.23 10.36 3.56
C SER A 57 5.69 10.19 5.01
N THR A 58 6.48 9.16 5.30
CA THR A 58 7.11 8.99 6.61
C THR A 58 8.46 9.72 6.63
N ASN A 59 8.51 10.90 7.24
CA ASN A 59 9.72 11.77 7.28
C ASN A 59 10.98 11.13 7.88
N ILE A 60 10.83 10.01 8.60
CA ILE A 60 11.91 9.34 9.32
C ILE A 60 12.63 8.32 8.43
N ILE A 61 12.00 7.87 7.34
CA ILE A 61 12.51 6.78 6.51
C ILE A 61 13.23 7.37 5.30
N PRO A 62 14.51 7.01 5.08
CA PRO A 62 15.21 7.43 3.88
C PRO A 62 14.57 6.78 2.64
N PRO A 63 14.66 7.42 1.45
CA PRO A 63 14.17 6.82 0.21
C PRO A 63 14.75 5.42 0.00
N LEU A 64 13.86 4.45 -0.22
CA LEU A 64 14.19 3.05 -0.44
C LEU A 64 14.06 2.68 -1.91
N THR A 65 14.91 1.79 -2.39
CA THR A 65 14.72 1.13 -3.69
C THR A 65 13.56 0.13 -3.64
N ASP A 66 13.00 -0.22 -4.79
CA ASP A 66 11.93 -1.24 -4.88
C ASP A 66 12.30 -2.56 -4.18
N ILE A 67 13.55 -2.99 -4.31
CA ILE A 67 14.04 -4.21 -3.65
C ILE A 67 14.02 -4.05 -2.13
N GLN A 68 14.43 -2.88 -1.63
CA GLN A 68 14.40 -2.57 -0.20
C GLN A 68 12.95 -2.48 0.30
N LEU A 69 12.04 -1.84 -0.43
CA LEU A 69 10.61 -1.82 -0.10
C LEU A 69 10.05 -3.24 0.07
N LEU A 70 10.43 -4.18 -0.78
CA LEU A 70 9.92 -5.56 -0.64
C LEU A 70 10.57 -6.34 0.52
N GLN A 71 11.77 -5.97 0.94
CA GLN A 71 12.56 -6.74 1.91
C GLN A 71 12.47 -6.21 3.34
N VAL A 72 12.40 -4.89 3.52
CA VAL A 72 12.55 -4.23 4.83
C VAL A 72 11.34 -3.41 5.23
N LEU A 73 10.32 -3.30 4.38
CA LEU A 73 9.12 -2.54 4.69
C LEU A 73 8.16 -3.36 5.56
N TYR A 74 7.83 -2.78 6.70
CA TYR A 74 6.78 -3.20 7.62
C TYR A 74 5.62 -2.23 7.51
N ARG A 75 4.42 -2.72 7.76
CA ARG A 75 3.21 -1.91 7.83
C ARG A 75 2.58 -2.03 9.22
N CYS A 76 2.38 -0.89 9.85
CA CYS A 76 1.68 -0.74 11.12
C CYS A 76 0.18 -0.83 10.93
N GLN A 77 -0.51 -1.13 12.03
CA GLN A 77 -1.96 -1.25 12.01
C GLN A 77 -2.59 0.12 11.77
N ASP A 78 -3.40 0.20 10.74
CA ASP A 78 -4.24 1.34 10.44
C ASP A 78 -5.65 1.08 10.98
N VAL A 79 -6.30 2.07 11.60
CA VAL A 79 -7.64 1.88 12.18
C VAL A 79 -8.69 1.60 11.10
N ALA A 80 -8.48 2.09 9.88
CA ALA A 80 -9.33 1.82 8.72
C ALA A 80 -8.78 0.71 7.80
N GLY A 81 -7.62 0.15 8.13
CA GLY A 81 -6.87 -0.77 7.30
C GLY A 81 -6.36 -0.21 5.97
N THR A 82 -6.31 1.11 5.80
CA THR A 82 -5.86 1.83 4.60
C THR A 82 -4.39 2.24 4.67
N ILE A 83 -3.83 2.73 3.56
CA ILE A 83 -2.49 3.35 3.55
C ILE A 83 -2.61 4.74 4.18
N VAL A 84 -1.96 4.92 5.33
CA VAL A 84 -1.76 6.24 5.95
C VAL A 84 -0.27 6.53 6.04
N GLY A 85 0.10 7.80 5.92
CA GLY A 85 1.47 8.18 5.54
C GLY A 85 2.58 7.82 6.53
N ASN A 86 2.25 7.50 7.78
CA ASN A 86 3.15 7.06 8.85
C ASN A 86 2.98 5.56 9.21
N SER A 87 2.16 4.83 8.46
CA SER A 87 1.86 3.41 8.71
C SER A 87 2.92 2.46 8.15
N PHE A 88 4.02 2.95 7.58
CA PHE A 88 5.05 2.14 6.92
C PHE A 88 6.42 2.38 7.51
N CYS A 89 7.10 1.32 7.97
CA CYS A 89 8.26 1.42 8.85
C CYS A 89 9.35 0.40 8.49
N ILE A 90 10.60 0.69 8.89
CA ILE A 90 11.74 -0.24 8.69
C ILE A 90 12.25 -0.87 10.00
N ALA A 91 11.99 -0.23 11.13
CA ALA A 91 12.51 -0.63 12.45
C ALA A 91 11.44 -1.20 13.39
N GLY A 92 10.15 -1.02 13.06
CA GLY A 92 9.03 -1.52 13.86
C GLY A 92 7.92 -0.47 14.01
N CYS A 93 6.85 -0.88 14.69
CA CYS A 93 5.68 -0.06 14.94
C CYS A 93 5.57 0.27 16.43
N ILE A 94 5.25 1.52 16.77
CA ILE A 94 4.74 1.92 18.07
C ILE A 94 3.21 1.84 18.06
N SER A 95 2.64 1.26 19.12
CA SER A 95 1.19 1.27 19.28
C SER A 95 0.74 2.60 19.87
N MET A 96 -0.27 3.23 19.27
CA MET A 96 -0.86 4.45 19.82
C MET A 96 -1.90 4.17 20.92
N GLY A 97 -2.26 2.89 21.13
CA GLY A 97 -2.99 2.40 22.32
C GLY A 97 -4.45 2.87 22.48
N ASP A 98 -4.92 3.82 21.68
CA ASP A 98 -6.25 4.42 21.82
C ASP A 98 -7.30 3.92 20.81
N ASN A 99 -6.94 3.01 19.88
CA ASN A 99 -7.78 2.52 18.77
C ASN A 99 -8.43 3.62 17.89
N THR A 100 -8.05 4.88 18.11
CA THR A 100 -8.55 6.05 17.36
C THR A 100 -7.48 6.65 16.47
N GLN A 101 -6.22 6.26 16.70
CA GLN A 101 -5.07 6.68 15.92
C GLN A 101 -4.36 5.46 15.33
N ASP A 102 -3.77 5.67 14.16
CA ASP A 102 -2.98 4.66 13.48
C ASP A 102 -1.67 4.42 14.22
N ASP A 103 -1.27 3.15 14.27
CA ASP A 103 0.05 2.79 14.77
C ASP A 103 1.12 3.35 13.83
N GLN A 104 2.23 3.80 14.41
CA GLN A 104 3.22 4.62 13.70
C GLN A 104 4.61 4.01 13.77
N CYS A 105 5.57 4.58 13.05
CA CYS A 105 6.94 4.10 13.10
C CYS A 105 7.68 4.40 14.40
N ALA A 106 8.35 3.37 14.91
CA ALA A 106 9.37 3.47 15.94
C ALA A 106 10.75 3.77 15.31
N LEU A 107 11.56 4.60 15.96
CA LEU A 107 13.02 4.71 15.72
C LEU A 107 13.78 3.83 16.70
#